data_AF-A0A7W0UZZ3-F1
#
_entry.id   AF-A0A7W0UZZ3-F1
#
_cell.length_a   1.000
_cell.length_b   1.000
_cell.length_c   1.000
_cell.angle_alpha   90.00
_cell.angle_beta   90.00
_cell.angle_gamma   90.00
#
_symmetry.space_group_name_H-M   'P 1'
#
loop_
_entity.id
_entity.type
_entity.pdbx_description
1 polymer ?
#
loop_
_entity_poly.entity_id
_entity_poly.type
_entity_poly.pdbx_seq_one_letter_code
_entity_poly.pdbx_strand_id
1 'polypeptide(L)' 'VELRSESDTLNSLHEKMREYIENGARLGWLIDPSAKRVYIYRPNQAVECLEQPETIAADPVLRGFVLRMQDIW' A
#
# COMPACT_ATOMS: atom_id res chain seq x y z
N VAL A 1 -1.23 5.19 -4.72
CA VAL A 1 -0.41 3.97 -4.64
C VAL A 1 1.03 4.41 -4.75
N GLU A 2 1.90 3.84 -3.93
CA GLU A 2 3.35 4.08 -3.95
C GLU A 2 4.05 2.73 -4.12
N LEU A 3 5.00 2.68 -5.04
CA LEU A 3 5.87 1.53 -5.27
C LEU A 3 7.28 1.93 -4.85
N ARG A 4 7.83 1.26 -3.84
CA ARG A 4 9.16 1.57 -3.33
C ARG A 4 10.23 1.23 -4.37
N SER A 5 11.06 2.21 -4.71
CA SER A 5 12.30 2.02 -5.47
C SER A 5 13.50 1.79 -4.55
N GLU A 6 14.63 1.37 -5.11
CA GLU A 6 15.88 1.15 -4.34
C GLU A 6 16.40 2.43 -3.66
N SER A 7 16.18 3.59 -4.29
CA SER A 7 16.58 4.90 -3.74
C SER A 7 15.64 5.41 -2.65
N ASP A 8 14.45 4.83 -2.49
CA ASP A 8 13.49 5.29 -1.51
C ASP A 8 13.76 4.70 -0.12
N THR A 9 13.69 5.56 0.89
CA THR A 9 13.61 5.09 2.27
C THR A 9 12.18 4.67 2.60
N LEU A 10 12.02 3.60 3.36
CA LEU A 10 10.70 3.13 3.75
C LEU A 10 9.96 4.16 4.63
N ASN A 11 10.69 4.86 5.50
CA ASN A 11 10.11 5.88 6.37
C ASN A 11 9.55 7.09 5.60
N SER A 12 10.28 7.60 4.60
CA SER A 12 9.79 8.73 3.79
C SER A 12 8.52 8.35 3.03
N LEU A 13 8.43 7.11 2.52
CA LEU A 13 7.21 6.62 1.89
C LEU A 13 6.07 6.47 2.89
N HIS A 14 6.34 5.99 4.12
CA HIS A 14 5.31 5.95 5.15
C HIS A 14 4.76 7.33 5.50
N GLU A 15 5.59 8.38 5.53
CA GLU A 15 5.17 9.77 5.74
C GLU A 15 4.28 10.26 4.61
N LYS A 16 4.69 10.04 3.36
CA LYS A 16 3.91 10.37 2.16
C LYS A 16 2.54 9.67 2.14
N MET A 17 2.49 8.41 2.56
CA MET A 17 1.23 7.68 2.66
C MET A 17 0.30 8.25 3.74
N ARG A 18 0.85 8.74 4.87
CA ARG A 18 0.04 9.44 5.89
C ARG A 18 -0.51 10.75 5.34
N GLU A 19 0.30 11.54 4.65
CA GLU A 19 -0.12 12.78 3.99
C GLU A 19 -1.30 12.52 3.03
N TYR A 20 -1.25 11.44 2.25
CA TYR A 20 -2.36 11.07 1.37
C TYR A 20 -3.66 10.79 2.12
N ILE A 21 -3.60 10.06 3.24
CA ILE A 21 -4.80 9.78 4.06
C ILE A 21 -5.32 11.06 4.71
N GLU A 22 -4.43 11.90 5.25
CA GLU A 22 -4.77 13.19 5.85
C GLU A 22 -5.44 14.14 4.84
N ASN A 23 -5.01 14.09 3.58
CA ASN A 23 -5.60 14.84 2.47
C ASN A 23 -6.85 14.17 1.85
N GLY A 24 -7.41 13.15 2.50
CA GLY A 24 -8.71 12.57 2.16
C GLY A 24 -8.67 11.30 1.32
N ALA A 25 -7.50 10.71 1.05
CA ALA A 25 -7.44 9.41 0.39
C ALA A 25 -8.12 8.34 1.27
N ARG A 26 -8.98 7.52 0.64
CA ARG A 26 -9.75 6.47 1.34
C ARG A 26 -9.03 5.13 1.41
N LEU A 27 -8.05 4.92 0.55
CA LEU A 27 -7.23 3.73 0.46
C LEU A 27 -5.86 4.12 -0.07
N GLY A 28 -4.81 3.63 0.59
CA GLY A 28 -3.44 3.75 0.12
C GLY A 28 -2.74 2.40 0.17
N TRP A 29 -1.97 2.09 -0.87
CA TRP A 29 -1.04 0.96 -0.88
C TRP A 29 0.37 1.49 -1.04
N LEU A 30 1.26 1.08 -0.13
CA LEU A 30 2.69 1.18 -0.27
C LEU A 30 3.24 -0.23 -0.46
N ILE A 31 3.83 -0.46 -1.62
CA ILE A 31 4.30 -1.75 -2.08
C ILE A 31 5.82 -1.74 -2.02
N ASP A 32 6.42 -2.70 -1.31
CA ASP A 32 7.86 -2.91 -1.19
C ASP A 32 8.26 -4.23 -1.89
N PRO A 33 8.73 -4.18 -3.15
CA PRO A 33 9.11 -5.38 -3.90
C PRO A 33 10.28 -6.16 -3.32
N SER A 34 11.28 -5.45 -2.83
CA SER A 34 12.47 -6.07 -2.26
C SER A 34 12.14 -6.89 -1.01
N ALA A 35 11.22 -6.40 -0.17
CA ALA A 35 10.74 -7.14 1.00
C ALA A 35 9.50 -8.01 0.73
N LYS A 36 8.90 -7.90 -0.47
CA LYS A 36 7.59 -8.47 -0.83
C LYS A 36 6.51 -8.15 0.19
N ARG A 37 6.38 -6.87 0.57
CA ARG A 37 5.41 -6.39 1.56
C ARG A 37 4.46 -5.39 0.97
N VAL A 38 3.20 -5.46 1.38
CA VAL A 38 2.22 -4.41 1.08
C VAL A 38 1.71 -3.81 2.38
N TYR A 39 1.90 -2.50 2.53
CA TYR A 39 1.33 -1.70 3.59
C TYR A 39 0.03 -1.07 3.11
N ILE A 40 -1.05 -1.30 3.84
CA ILE A 40 -2.38 -0.83 3.51
C ILE A 40 -2.80 0.26 4.50
N TYR A 41 -3.18 1.39 3.93
CA TYR A 41 -3.58 2.60 4.63
C TYR A 41 -5.06 2.86 4.43
N ARG A 42 -5.78 3.10 5.53
CA ARG A 42 -7.19 3.50 5.53
C ARG A 42 -7.40 4.60 6.58
N PRO A 43 -8.34 5.54 6.37
CA PRO A 43 -8.64 6.57 7.35
C PRO A 43 -9.02 5.97 8.71
N ASN A 44 -8.48 6.53 9.79
CA ASN A 44 -8.78 6.14 11.18
C ASN A 44 -8.50 4.66 11.51
N GLN A 45 -7.55 4.04 10.80
CA GLN A 45 -7.13 2.66 11.05
C GLN A 45 -5.61 2.58 11.16
N ALA A 46 -5.15 1.60 11.94
CA ALA A 46 -3.74 1.26 11.95
C ALA A 46 -3.29 0.75 10.57
N VAL A 47 -2.04 1.00 10.22
CA VAL A 47 -1.45 0.48 8.99
C VAL A 47 -1.42 -1.04 9.07
N GLU A 48 -2.02 -1.69 8.09
CA GLU A 48 -1.99 -3.15 7.93
C GLU A 48 -0.77 -3.51 7.07
N CYS A 49 -0.01 -4.53 7.46
CA CYS A 49 1.13 -5.02 6.69
C CYS A 49 0.88 -6.47 6.30
N LEU A 50 0.85 -6.72 4.99
CA LEU A 50 0.76 -8.06 4.42
C LEU A 50 2.15 -8.50 3.95
N GLU A 51 2.58 -9.65 4.43
CA GLU A 51 3.83 -10.29 4.02
C GLU A 51 3.53 -11.24 2.85
N GLN A 52 4.22 -11.05 1.73
CA GLN A 52 4.12 -11.87 0.53
C GLN A 52 2.68 -12.19 0.07
N PRO A 53 1.75 -11.22 0.03
CA PRO A 53 0.38 -11.49 -0.42
C PRO A 53 0.39 -11.91 -1.90
N GLU A 54 -0.42 -12.90 -2.25
CA GLU A 54 -0.68 -13.26 -3.66
C GLU A 54 -1.53 -12.19 -4.35
N THR A 55 -2.49 -11.62 -3.61
CA THR A 55 -3.40 -10.59 -4.09
C THR A 55 -3.73 -9.58 -3.01
N ILE A 56 -4.05 -8.34 -3.40
CA ILE A 56 -4.65 -7.33 -2.52
C ILE A 56 -5.96 -6.81 -3.12
N ALA A 57 -6.98 -6.65 -2.28
CA ALA A 57 -8.31 -6.17 -2.68
C ALA A 57 -8.50 -4.70 -2.27
N ALA A 58 -9.22 -3.95 -3.09
CA ALA A 58 -9.52 -2.52 -2.84
C ALA A 58 -10.94 -2.27 -2.32
N ASP A 59 -11.68 -3.32 -1.99
CA ASP A 59 -12.99 -3.21 -1.36
C ASP A 59 -12.92 -2.52 0.02
N PRO A 60 -13.91 -1.67 0.37
CA PRO A 60 -15.08 -1.28 -0.42
C PRO A 60 -14.86 -0.02 -1.30
N VAL A 61 -13.63 0.50 -1.37
CA VAL A 61 -13.31 1.78 -2.04
C VAL A 61 -13.41 1.64 -3.56
N LEU A 62 -12.83 0.57 -4.11
CA LEU A 62 -12.98 0.16 -5.51
C LEU A 62 -13.53 -1.26 -5.54
N ARG A 63 -14.86 -1.37 -5.61
CA ARG A 63 -15.54 -2.65 -5.47
C ARG A 63 -15.12 -3.65 -6.55
N GLY A 64 -14.75 -4.85 -6.14
CA GLY A 64 -14.36 -5.93 -7.05
C GLY A 64 -12.97 -5.76 -7.68
N PHE A 65 -12.23 -4.71 -7.34
CA PHE A 65 -10.86 -4.56 -7.81
C PHE A 65 -9.90 -5.39 -6.96
N VAL A 66 -9.17 -6.28 -7.62
CA VAL A 66 -8.13 -7.14 -7.03
C VAL A 66 -6.86 -7.00 -7.84
N LEU A 67 -5.75 -6.66 -7.17
CA LEU A 67 -4.43 -6.61 -7.76
C LEU A 67 -3.70 -7.91 -7.46
N ARG A 68 -3.21 -8.59 -8.51
CA ARG A 68 -2.34 -9.76 -8.37
C ARG A 68 -0.90 -9.29 -8.21
N MET A 69 -0.21 -9.78 -7.19
CA MET A 69 1.13 -9.30 -6.85
C MET A 69 2.23 -10.01 -7.63
N GLN A 70 1.92 -11.13 -8.28
CA GLN A 70 2.82 -11.88 -9.15
C GLN A 70 3.45 -11.05 -10.29
N ASP A 71 2.79 -9.97 -10.72
CA ASP A 71 3.28 -9.09 -11.79
C ASP A 71 4.13 -7.92 -11.24
N ILE A 72 4.30 -7.84 -9.93
CA ILE A 72 4.96 -6.74 -9.21
C ILE A 72 6.21 -7.22 -8.46
N TRP A 73 6.16 -8.41 -7.87
CA TRP A 73 7.30 -9.06 -7.20
C TRP A 73 8.26 -9.74 -8.18
#